data_AF-A0A1I2NBS1-F1
#
_entry.id   AF-A0A1I2NBS1-F1
#
_cell.length_a   1.000
_cell.length_b   1.000
_cell.length_c   1.000
_cell.angle_alpha   90.00
_cell.angle_beta   90.00
_cell.angle_gamma   90.00
#
_symmetry.space_group_name_H-M   'P 1'
#
loop_
_entity.id
_entity.type
_entity.pdbx_description
1 polymer ?
#
loop_
_entity_poly.entity_id
_entity_poly.type
_entity_poly.pdbx_seq_one_letter_code
_entity_poly.pdbx_strand_id
1 'polypeptide(L)'
;MWPFSRVPHIDPTHGDPRARALIHALTTRDRETVRGVFASLPDPDGRAYLMEFASDVPGVQDWIGQWVADEPGSTLPLLIQGCRGVAWAWEARGSAYAEDTSKEQFAGFFERLAVAEACLKEVTERDPADTTAWTWLTLSARGSQVGRDEAAARFNAVVKHAPEHLIAHEQRLQYLCDKWFGSHAEMFAFAREALARSTPGGLLPTLMADAHLEYWLRLPSGEDQEHIRSAAARQDLVVAAQHSVLNAGFRPVFGWPARANGLAMMLYLAGEYGWAASVFDRIGDHVTKYPWHYISTGDPARRFVGARKDAYAFGR
;
A
#
# COMPACT_ATOMS: atom_id res chain seq x y z
N MET A 1 9.29 32.44 -14.22
CA MET A 1 9.59 31.71 -12.97
C MET A 1 8.96 30.33 -13.11
N TRP A 2 9.75 29.26 -13.17
CA TRP A 2 9.26 27.90 -13.42
C TRP A 2 8.29 27.48 -12.29
N PRO A 3 7.06 27.02 -12.57
CA PRO A 3 6.00 26.89 -11.55
C PRO A 3 6.28 25.84 -10.45
N PHE A 4 7.31 25.02 -10.59
CA PHE A 4 7.60 23.89 -9.69
C PHE A 4 8.69 24.14 -8.64
N SER A 5 9.01 25.40 -8.30
CA SER A 5 10.05 25.72 -7.31
C SER A 5 9.61 25.56 -5.85
N ARG A 6 8.30 25.53 -5.58
CA ARG A 6 7.76 25.31 -4.23
C ARG A 6 7.89 23.84 -3.85
N VAL A 7 8.38 23.58 -2.64
CA VAL A 7 8.38 22.25 -2.02
C VAL A 7 7.01 22.03 -1.36
N PRO A 8 6.19 21.09 -1.84
CA PRO A 8 4.89 20.81 -1.24
C PRO A 8 5.06 20.13 0.13
N HIS A 9 4.10 20.34 1.03
CA HIS A 9 4.05 19.65 2.32
C HIS A 9 3.42 18.27 2.13
N ILE A 10 4.06 17.23 2.68
CA ILE A 10 3.48 15.87 2.68
C ILE A 10 2.35 15.83 3.70
N ASP A 11 1.10 15.79 3.25
CA ASP A 11 -0.05 15.52 4.11
C ASP A 11 -0.05 14.02 4.47
N PRO A 12 0.09 13.64 5.76
CA PRO A 12 0.09 12.23 6.18
C PRO A 12 -1.24 11.51 5.89
N THR A 13 -2.31 12.25 5.56
CA THR A 13 -3.63 11.72 5.16
C THR A 13 -3.86 11.76 3.65
N HIS A 14 -2.84 12.13 2.88
CA HIS A 14 -2.88 12.34 1.43
C HIS A 14 -3.98 13.32 0.98
N GLY A 15 -4.42 14.21 1.87
CA GLY A 15 -5.50 15.17 1.62
C GLY A 15 -6.91 14.62 1.87
N ASP A 16 -7.08 13.39 2.37
CA ASP A 16 -8.40 12.83 2.65
C ASP A 16 -8.93 13.31 4.03
N PRO A 17 -10.03 14.09 4.06
CA PRO A 17 -10.57 14.60 5.32
C PRO A 17 -11.15 13.50 6.23
N ARG A 18 -11.60 12.37 5.67
CA ARG A 18 -12.11 11.23 6.45
C ARG A 18 -10.97 10.53 7.17
N ALA A 19 -9.82 10.34 6.53
CA ALA A 19 -8.63 9.79 7.18
C ALA A 19 -8.18 10.69 8.35
N ARG A 20 -8.20 12.01 8.17
CA ARG A 20 -7.90 12.96 9.26
C ARG A 20 -8.89 12.87 10.41
N ALA A 21 -10.19 12.84 10.12
CA ALA A 21 -11.24 12.69 11.12
C ALA A 21 -11.12 11.36 11.88
N LEU A 22 -10.81 10.27 11.16
CA LEU A 22 -10.64 8.93 11.72
C LEU A 22 -9.43 8.85 12.66
N ILE A 23 -8.27 9.39 12.27
CA ILE A 23 -7.09 9.45 13.13
C ILE A 23 -7.41 10.25 14.40
N HIS A 24 -8.06 11.40 14.26
CA HIS A 24 -8.45 12.21 15.42
C HIS A 24 -9.38 11.45 16.35
N ALA A 25 -10.43 10.83 15.81
CA ALA A 25 -11.42 10.08 16.57
C ALA A 25 -10.83 8.86 17.30
N LEU A 26 -9.93 8.11 16.66
CA LEU A 26 -9.21 7.00 17.30
C LEU A 26 -8.27 7.50 18.41
N THR A 27 -7.64 8.66 18.22
CA THR A 27 -6.77 9.28 19.23
C THR A 27 -7.58 9.74 20.46
N THR A 28 -8.75 10.33 20.24
CA THR A 28 -9.63 10.85 21.30
C THR A 28 -10.63 9.82 21.83
N ARG A 29 -10.62 8.59 21.30
CA ARG A 29 -11.54 7.49 21.62
C ARG A 29 -13.01 7.80 21.32
N ASP A 30 -13.26 8.66 20.33
CA ASP A 30 -14.59 8.97 19.83
C ASP A 30 -15.13 7.83 18.93
N ARG A 31 -15.79 6.87 19.58
CA ARG A 31 -16.38 5.68 18.94
C ARG A 31 -17.48 6.02 17.93
N GLU A 32 -18.22 7.11 18.16
CA GLU A 32 -19.33 7.51 17.29
C GLU A 32 -18.82 8.03 15.95
N THR A 33 -17.82 8.90 15.97
CA THR A 33 -17.18 9.39 14.74
C THR A 33 -16.52 8.25 13.96
N VAL A 34 -15.83 7.31 14.64
CA VAL A 34 -15.25 6.13 13.97
C VAL A 34 -16.32 5.31 13.24
N ARG A 35 -17.46 5.04 13.91
CA ARG A 35 -18.60 4.35 13.27
C ARG A 35 -19.14 5.12 12.07
N GLY A 36 -19.37 6.43 12.24
CA GLY A 36 -19.91 7.28 11.18
C GLY A 36 -19.03 7.28 9.92
N VAL A 37 -17.71 7.35 10.10
CA VAL A 37 -16.74 7.29 8.99
C VAL A 37 -16.86 5.97 8.23
N PHE A 38 -16.76 4.82 8.91
CA PHE A 38 -16.82 3.51 8.25
C PHE A 38 -18.21 3.17 7.71
N ALA A 39 -19.30 3.60 8.35
CA ALA A 39 -20.66 3.40 7.85
C ALA A 39 -20.95 4.20 6.58
N SER A 40 -20.34 5.38 6.43
CA SER A 40 -20.49 6.22 5.24
C SER A 40 -19.76 5.70 4.00
N LEU A 41 -18.95 4.64 4.15
CA LEU A 41 -18.08 4.13 3.10
C LEU A 41 -18.33 2.64 2.87
N PRO A 42 -19.30 2.27 2.00
CA PRO A 42 -19.57 0.87 1.68
C PRO A 42 -18.57 0.29 0.68
N ASP A 43 -17.79 1.13 0.00
CA ASP A 43 -16.79 0.73 -0.99
C ASP A 43 -15.64 -0.08 -0.33
N PRO A 44 -15.37 -1.33 -0.76
CA PRO A 44 -14.32 -2.18 -0.21
C PRO A 44 -12.92 -1.53 -0.18
N ASP A 45 -12.51 -0.92 -1.29
CA ASP A 45 -11.19 -0.28 -1.40
C ASP A 45 -11.10 0.97 -0.52
N GLY A 46 -12.14 1.79 -0.48
CA GLY A 46 -12.23 2.93 0.43
C GLY A 46 -12.15 2.52 1.89
N ARG A 47 -12.84 1.44 2.29
CA ARG A 47 -12.76 0.92 3.67
C ARG A 47 -11.35 0.46 4.00
N ALA A 48 -10.72 -0.32 3.12
CA ALA A 48 -9.35 -0.78 3.32
C ALA A 48 -8.37 0.41 3.38
N TYR A 49 -8.51 1.39 2.48
CA TYR A 49 -7.70 2.62 2.50
C TYR A 49 -7.81 3.37 3.83
N LEU A 50 -9.03 3.57 4.36
CA LEU A 50 -9.20 4.20 5.67
C LEU A 50 -8.66 3.33 6.81
N MET A 51 -8.74 2.01 6.67
CA MET A 51 -8.20 1.07 7.64
C MET A 51 -6.67 1.10 7.72
N GLU A 52 -5.95 1.39 6.62
CA GLU A 52 -4.49 1.63 6.66
C GLU A 52 -4.15 2.75 7.66
N PHE A 53 -4.90 3.86 7.65
CA PHE A 53 -4.68 4.95 8.62
C PHE A 53 -5.13 4.57 10.02
N ALA A 54 -6.24 3.86 10.16
CA ALA A 54 -6.75 3.42 11.45
C ALA A 54 -5.77 2.48 12.17
N SER A 55 -5.17 1.53 11.45
CA SER A 55 -4.19 0.59 11.99
C SER A 55 -2.88 1.27 12.40
N ASP A 56 -2.58 2.43 11.85
CA ASP A 56 -1.34 3.16 12.13
C ASP A 56 -1.47 4.16 13.30
N VAL A 57 -2.66 4.29 13.92
CA VAL A 57 -2.84 5.16 15.10
C VAL A 57 -2.26 4.50 16.36
N PRO A 58 -1.15 5.03 16.93
CA PRO A 58 -0.55 4.45 18.12
C PRO A 58 -1.46 4.60 19.35
N GLY A 59 -1.42 3.62 20.24
CA GLY A 59 -2.21 3.65 21.49
C GLY A 59 -3.62 3.09 21.35
N VAL A 60 -4.10 2.83 20.12
CA VAL A 60 -5.41 2.17 19.91
C VAL A 60 -5.44 0.78 20.55
N GLN A 61 -4.35 0.03 20.48
CA GLN A 61 -4.25 -1.30 21.07
C GLN A 61 -4.49 -1.32 22.59
N ASP A 62 -4.31 -0.19 23.28
CA ASP A 62 -4.42 -0.10 24.75
C ASP A 62 -5.87 0.05 25.24
N TRP A 63 -6.81 0.42 24.36
CA TRP A 63 -8.21 0.68 24.75
C TRP A 63 -9.25 0.00 23.85
N ILE A 64 -8.87 -0.43 22.63
CA ILE A 64 -9.81 -1.04 21.68
C ILE A 64 -10.50 -2.30 22.23
N GLY A 65 -9.80 -3.07 23.08
CA GLY A 65 -10.37 -4.26 23.73
C GLY A 65 -11.56 -3.95 24.64
N GLN A 66 -11.60 -2.78 25.29
CA GLN A 66 -12.76 -2.35 26.06
C GLN A 66 -13.95 -2.09 25.13
N TRP A 67 -13.71 -1.51 23.94
CA TRP A 67 -14.79 -1.29 22.98
C TRP A 67 -15.33 -2.62 22.44
N VAL A 68 -14.47 -3.61 22.17
CA VAL A 68 -14.92 -4.98 21.83
C VAL A 68 -15.77 -5.59 22.93
N ALA A 69 -15.38 -5.42 24.21
CA ALA A 69 -16.13 -5.93 25.35
C ALA A 69 -17.48 -5.22 25.56
N ASP A 70 -17.54 -3.90 25.32
CA ASP A 70 -18.76 -3.09 25.46
C ASP A 70 -19.78 -3.41 24.34
N GLU A 71 -19.31 -3.80 23.16
CA GLU A 71 -20.13 -4.04 21.96
C GLU A 71 -19.84 -5.40 21.30
N PRO A 72 -20.06 -6.54 21.99
CA PRO A 72 -19.61 -7.86 21.53
C PRO A 72 -20.28 -8.34 20.23
N GLY A 73 -21.42 -7.75 19.85
CA GLY A 73 -22.10 -8.03 18.58
C GLY A 73 -21.57 -7.25 17.37
N SER A 74 -20.75 -6.22 17.59
CA SER A 74 -20.19 -5.39 16.52
C SER A 74 -18.88 -5.97 16.01
N THR A 75 -18.74 -6.13 14.69
CA THR A 75 -17.48 -6.58 14.07
C THR A 75 -16.47 -5.44 13.91
N LEU A 76 -16.91 -4.17 13.89
CA LEU A 76 -16.03 -3.03 13.65
C LEU A 76 -14.89 -2.87 14.68
N PRO A 77 -15.14 -2.84 16.02
CA PRO A 77 -14.05 -2.70 16.97
C PRO A 77 -13.09 -3.90 16.94
N LEU A 78 -13.61 -5.10 16.66
CA LEU A 78 -12.81 -6.31 16.52
C LEU A 78 -11.93 -6.27 15.27
N LEU A 79 -12.47 -5.77 14.15
CA LEU A 79 -11.73 -5.54 12.92
C LEU A 79 -10.60 -4.52 13.15
N ILE A 80 -10.88 -3.38 13.78
CA ILE A 80 -9.88 -2.36 14.12
C ILE A 80 -8.80 -2.95 15.02
N GLN A 81 -9.17 -3.75 16.03
CA GLN A 81 -8.22 -4.44 16.90
C GLN A 81 -7.30 -5.38 16.11
N GLY A 82 -7.85 -6.20 15.21
CA GLY A 82 -7.09 -7.08 14.33
C GLY A 82 -6.13 -6.30 13.43
N CYS A 83 -6.63 -5.28 12.74
CA CYS A 83 -5.83 -4.45 11.83
C CYS A 83 -4.71 -3.70 12.54
N ARG A 84 -5.00 -3.06 13.68
CA ARG A 84 -3.98 -2.42 14.54
C ARG A 84 -2.99 -3.44 15.08
N GLY A 85 -3.45 -4.64 15.46
CA GLY A 85 -2.59 -5.71 15.95
C GLY A 85 -1.55 -6.14 14.91
N VAL A 86 -1.93 -6.23 13.63
CA VAL A 86 -0.99 -6.48 12.53
C VAL A 86 0.05 -5.37 12.43
N ALA A 87 -0.36 -4.10 12.39
CA ALA A 87 0.57 -2.97 12.32
C ALA A 87 1.52 -2.93 13.54
N TRP A 88 0.97 -3.14 14.74
CA TRP A 88 1.71 -3.16 15.99
C TRP A 88 2.70 -4.34 16.10
N ALA A 89 2.40 -5.46 15.45
CA ALA A 89 3.36 -6.55 15.28
C ALA A 89 4.54 -6.07 14.43
N TRP A 90 4.30 -5.53 13.24
CA TRP A 90 5.36 -5.03 12.34
C TRP A 90 6.21 -3.93 12.97
N GLU A 91 5.62 -3.04 13.78
CA GLU A 91 6.37 -2.07 14.58
C GLU A 91 7.37 -2.73 15.55
N ALA A 92 7.01 -3.87 16.15
CA ALA A 92 7.89 -4.62 17.05
C ALA A 92 9.09 -5.22 16.31
N ARG A 93 8.84 -5.78 15.12
CA ARG A 93 9.87 -6.38 14.25
C ARG A 93 10.82 -5.32 13.70
N GLY A 94 10.28 -4.15 13.34
CA GLY A 94 10.99 -3.14 12.58
C GLY A 94 11.11 -3.51 11.09
N SER A 95 11.79 -2.63 10.34
CA SER A 95 11.92 -2.74 8.88
C SER A 95 13.19 -3.47 8.41
N ALA A 96 13.99 -4.02 9.34
CA ALA A 96 15.22 -4.72 9.03
C ALA A 96 14.96 -6.08 8.34
N TYR A 97 15.97 -6.62 7.67
CA TYR A 97 15.91 -7.99 7.16
C TYR A 97 15.82 -9.00 8.32
N ALA A 98 15.36 -10.21 8.01
CA ALA A 98 15.18 -11.24 9.02
C ALA A 98 16.51 -11.61 9.73
N GLU A 99 17.62 -11.59 9.00
CA GLU A 99 18.97 -11.82 9.53
C GLU A 99 19.46 -10.73 10.49
N ASP A 100 18.88 -9.53 10.41
CA ASP A 100 19.23 -8.36 11.22
C ASP A 100 18.22 -8.08 12.35
N THR A 101 17.23 -8.95 12.55
CA THR A 101 16.17 -8.78 13.55
C THR A 101 16.44 -9.65 14.80
N SER A 102 16.37 -9.07 16.00
CA SER A 102 16.64 -9.78 17.25
C SER A 102 15.56 -10.83 17.60
N LYS A 103 15.91 -11.82 18.43
CA LYS A 103 14.97 -12.85 18.88
C LYS A 103 13.80 -12.26 19.68
N GLU A 104 14.05 -11.23 20.48
CA GLU A 104 13.06 -10.53 21.29
C GLU A 104 12.08 -9.75 20.39
N GLN A 105 12.58 -9.11 19.34
CA GLN A 105 11.74 -8.45 18.32
C GLN A 105 10.83 -9.46 17.62
N PHE A 106 11.37 -10.64 17.27
CA PHE A 106 10.57 -11.72 16.69
C PHE A 106 9.52 -12.28 17.66
N ALA A 107 9.87 -12.48 18.93
CA ALA A 107 8.92 -12.99 19.93
C ALA A 107 7.71 -12.06 20.06
N GLY A 108 7.96 -10.75 20.25
CA GLY A 108 6.90 -9.75 20.32
C GLY A 108 6.11 -9.61 19.02
N PHE A 109 6.77 -9.78 17.87
CA PHE A 109 6.11 -9.81 16.56
C PHE A 109 5.10 -10.96 16.46
N PHE A 110 5.52 -12.20 16.74
CA PHE A 110 4.64 -13.36 16.62
C PHE A 110 3.50 -13.36 17.62
N GLU A 111 3.74 -12.93 18.86
CA GLU A 111 2.71 -12.82 19.89
C GLU A 111 1.59 -11.86 19.46
N ARG A 112 1.97 -10.64 19.03
CA ARG A 112 1.01 -9.63 18.57
C ARG A 112 0.29 -10.08 17.31
N LEU A 113 1.00 -10.71 16.39
CA LEU A 113 0.41 -11.19 15.13
C LEU A 113 -0.59 -12.33 15.36
N ALA A 114 -0.34 -13.22 16.32
CA ALA A 114 -1.28 -14.28 16.67
C ALA A 114 -2.60 -13.73 17.22
N VAL A 115 -2.54 -12.72 18.11
CA VAL A 115 -3.73 -12.01 18.60
C VAL A 115 -4.46 -11.32 17.46
N ALA A 116 -3.72 -10.65 16.58
CA ALA A 116 -4.28 -9.97 15.42
C ALA A 116 -5.02 -10.93 14.47
N GLU A 117 -4.40 -12.07 14.13
CA GLU A 117 -5.02 -13.10 13.29
C GLU A 117 -6.27 -13.69 13.93
N ALA A 118 -6.29 -13.90 15.26
CA ALA A 118 -7.48 -14.40 15.95
C ALA A 118 -8.66 -13.44 15.79
N CYS A 119 -8.45 -12.13 16.02
CA CYS A 119 -9.48 -11.12 15.81
C CYS A 119 -9.97 -11.09 14.36
N LEU A 120 -9.06 -11.11 13.38
CA LEU A 120 -9.42 -11.05 11.96
C LEU A 120 -10.18 -12.31 11.51
N LYS A 121 -9.77 -13.49 11.97
CA LYS A 121 -10.48 -14.75 11.67
C LYS A 121 -11.88 -14.73 12.26
N GLU A 122 -12.03 -14.28 13.50
CA GLU A 122 -13.34 -14.14 14.12
C GLU A 122 -14.24 -13.15 13.37
N VAL A 123 -13.69 -12.05 12.83
CA VAL A 123 -14.45 -11.17 11.92
C VAL A 123 -14.90 -11.94 10.68
N THR A 124 -14.02 -12.71 10.02
CA THR A 124 -14.40 -13.50 8.83
C THR A 124 -15.34 -14.67 9.12
N GLU A 125 -15.38 -15.18 10.35
CA GLU A 125 -16.35 -16.19 10.77
C GLU A 125 -17.75 -15.58 10.94
N ARG A 126 -17.83 -14.35 11.47
CA ARG A 126 -19.08 -13.61 11.68
C ARG A 126 -19.59 -12.96 10.39
N ASP A 127 -18.69 -12.45 9.56
CA ASP A 127 -18.96 -11.86 8.25
C ASP A 127 -17.95 -12.41 7.22
N PRO A 128 -18.27 -13.55 6.57
CA PRO A 128 -17.40 -14.14 5.55
C PRO A 128 -17.13 -13.26 4.33
N ALA A 129 -17.91 -12.20 4.12
CA ALA A 129 -17.75 -11.27 3.00
C ALA A 129 -16.94 -10.02 3.36
N ASP A 130 -16.47 -9.87 4.62
CA ASP A 130 -15.67 -8.70 5.03
C ASP A 130 -14.31 -8.69 4.31
N THR A 131 -14.22 -7.91 3.23
CA THR A 131 -13.02 -7.79 2.41
C THR A 131 -11.86 -7.13 3.15
N THR A 132 -12.13 -6.28 4.16
CA THR A 132 -11.08 -5.64 4.94
C THR A 132 -10.40 -6.67 5.85
N ALA A 133 -11.14 -7.53 6.53
CA ALA A 133 -10.58 -8.60 7.34
C ALA A 133 -9.73 -9.56 6.49
N TRP A 134 -10.25 -10.01 5.34
CA TRP A 134 -9.52 -10.86 4.41
C TRP A 134 -8.26 -10.19 3.82
N THR A 135 -8.30 -8.88 3.57
CA THR A 135 -7.15 -8.09 3.11
C THR A 135 -6.04 -8.08 4.16
N TRP A 136 -6.38 -7.89 5.44
CA TRP A 136 -5.39 -7.93 6.52
C TRP A 136 -4.89 -9.35 6.82
N LEU A 137 -5.70 -10.39 6.61
CA LEU A 137 -5.21 -11.78 6.64
C LEU A 137 -4.25 -12.08 5.47
N THR A 138 -4.48 -11.47 4.30
CA THR A 138 -3.55 -11.53 3.16
C THR A 138 -2.24 -10.82 3.47
N LEU A 139 -2.29 -9.69 4.17
CA LEU A 139 -1.12 -8.97 4.68
C LEU A 139 -0.36 -9.83 5.70
N SER A 140 -1.06 -10.35 6.70
CA SER A 140 -0.46 -11.13 7.80
C SER A 140 0.12 -12.45 7.32
N ALA A 141 -0.32 -12.98 6.17
CA ALA A 141 0.15 -14.25 5.61
C ALA A 141 1.69 -14.36 5.56
N ARG A 142 2.39 -13.27 5.19
CA ARG A 142 3.86 -13.23 5.18
C ARG A 142 4.46 -13.32 6.57
N GLY A 143 3.89 -12.57 7.52
CA GLY A 143 4.35 -12.51 8.90
C GLY A 143 4.10 -13.82 9.66
N SER A 144 2.91 -14.39 9.48
CA SER A 144 2.47 -15.66 10.09
C SER A 144 3.05 -16.88 9.38
N GLN A 145 3.78 -16.67 8.27
CA GLN A 145 4.42 -17.70 7.47
C GLN A 145 3.45 -18.79 6.99
N VAL A 146 2.24 -18.39 6.61
CA VAL A 146 1.26 -19.37 6.09
C VAL A 146 1.68 -19.87 4.72
N GLY A 147 1.39 -21.15 4.46
CA GLY A 147 1.72 -21.82 3.21
C GLY A 147 1.02 -21.21 1.99
N ARG A 148 1.52 -21.56 0.80
CA ARG A 148 1.08 -20.99 -0.49
C ARG A 148 -0.43 -21.11 -0.73
N ASP A 149 -1.02 -22.25 -0.41
CA ASP A 149 -2.44 -22.53 -0.64
C ASP A 149 -3.33 -21.65 0.25
N GLU A 150 -2.99 -21.54 1.54
CA GLU A 150 -3.70 -20.67 2.50
C GLU A 150 -3.55 -19.20 2.12
N ALA A 151 -2.35 -18.75 1.74
CA ALA A 151 -2.13 -17.38 1.28
C ALA A 151 -2.94 -17.06 0.01
N ALA A 152 -3.06 -18.02 -0.91
CA ALA A 152 -3.91 -17.88 -2.09
C ALA A 152 -5.40 -17.87 -1.73
N ALA A 153 -5.84 -18.72 -0.81
CA ALA A 153 -7.22 -18.77 -0.34
C ALA A 153 -7.66 -17.44 0.31
N ARG A 154 -6.82 -16.85 1.17
CA ARG A 154 -7.05 -15.54 1.79
C ARG A 154 -7.21 -14.43 0.74
N PHE A 155 -6.31 -14.38 -0.24
CA PHE A 155 -6.40 -13.41 -1.34
C PHE A 155 -7.66 -13.64 -2.18
N ASN A 156 -7.97 -14.89 -2.52
CA ASN A 156 -9.15 -15.27 -3.30
C ASN A 156 -10.46 -14.91 -2.58
N ALA A 157 -10.49 -14.96 -1.25
CA ALA A 157 -11.63 -14.51 -0.46
C ALA A 157 -11.91 -13.01 -0.66
N VAL A 158 -10.87 -12.18 -0.81
CA VAL A 158 -11.06 -10.75 -1.15
C VAL A 158 -11.57 -10.60 -2.57
N VAL A 159 -10.85 -11.14 -3.56
CA VAL A 159 -11.13 -10.85 -4.98
C VAL A 159 -12.41 -11.51 -5.50
N LYS A 160 -12.95 -12.49 -4.78
CA LYS A 160 -14.31 -13.01 -4.99
C LYS A 160 -15.38 -11.91 -4.86
N HIS A 161 -15.18 -10.96 -3.96
CA HIS A 161 -16.13 -9.87 -3.67
C HIS A 161 -15.70 -8.54 -4.28
N ALA A 162 -14.39 -8.30 -4.38
CA ALA A 162 -13.81 -7.09 -4.95
C ALA A 162 -12.66 -7.45 -5.90
N PRO A 163 -12.94 -7.79 -7.18
CA PRO A 163 -11.94 -8.32 -8.12
C PRO A 163 -10.74 -7.42 -8.38
N GLU A 164 -10.87 -6.11 -8.19
CA GLU A 164 -9.79 -5.14 -8.40
C GLU A 164 -9.25 -4.54 -7.10
N HIS A 165 -9.53 -5.17 -5.95
CA HIS A 165 -9.16 -4.63 -4.63
C HIS A 165 -7.66 -4.39 -4.53
N LEU A 166 -7.27 -3.11 -4.49
CA LEU A 166 -5.90 -2.67 -4.72
C LEU A 166 -4.96 -3.16 -3.63
N ILE A 167 -5.30 -2.91 -2.36
CA ILE A 167 -4.44 -3.27 -1.23
C ILE A 167 -4.23 -4.79 -1.17
N ALA A 168 -5.27 -5.60 -1.41
CA ALA A 168 -5.13 -7.06 -1.45
C ALA A 168 -4.20 -7.52 -2.57
N HIS A 169 -4.27 -6.91 -3.76
CA HIS A 169 -3.34 -7.19 -4.86
C HIS A 169 -1.90 -6.81 -4.50
N GLU A 170 -1.67 -5.67 -3.88
CA GLU A 170 -0.34 -5.27 -3.40
C GLU A 170 0.21 -6.23 -2.36
N GLN A 171 -0.62 -6.66 -1.40
CA GLN A 171 -0.19 -7.62 -0.38
C GLN A 171 0.08 -9.01 -0.97
N ARG A 172 -0.67 -9.42 -2.00
CA ARG A 172 -0.40 -10.64 -2.76
C ARG A 172 0.89 -10.54 -3.56
N LEU A 173 1.14 -9.42 -4.21
CA LEU A 173 2.39 -9.15 -4.92
C LEU A 173 3.59 -9.26 -3.97
N GLN A 174 3.50 -8.64 -2.79
CA GLN A 174 4.53 -8.74 -1.75
C GLN A 174 4.76 -10.18 -1.28
N TYR A 175 3.72 -11.01 -1.16
CA TYR A 175 3.88 -12.42 -0.79
C TYR A 175 4.68 -13.20 -1.83
N LEU A 176 4.49 -12.85 -3.11
CA LEU A 176 5.15 -13.47 -4.25
C LEU A 176 6.56 -12.91 -4.54
N CYS A 177 7.03 -11.91 -3.80
CA CYS A 177 8.42 -11.47 -3.89
C CYS A 177 9.39 -12.57 -3.44
N ASP A 178 10.59 -12.57 -4.02
CA ASP A 178 11.69 -13.52 -3.71
C ASP A 178 12.10 -13.50 -2.23
N LYS A 179 12.09 -12.31 -1.61
CA LYS A 179 12.38 -12.13 -0.17
C LYS A 179 11.35 -12.78 0.77
N TRP A 180 10.27 -13.35 0.23
CA TRP A 180 9.19 -13.99 0.97
C TRP A 180 8.98 -15.43 0.48
N PHE A 181 7.87 -15.72 -0.21
CA PHE A 181 7.47 -17.08 -0.56
C PHE A 181 7.47 -17.35 -2.07
N GLY A 182 7.86 -16.36 -2.88
CA GLY A 182 7.83 -16.44 -4.33
C GLY A 182 9.20 -16.26 -4.97
N SER A 183 9.20 -15.59 -6.11
CA SER A 183 10.37 -15.33 -6.94
C SER A 183 10.10 -14.09 -7.79
N HIS A 184 11.15 -13.46 -8.34
CA HIS A 184 10.96 -12.33 -9.26
C HIS A 184 10.06 -12.71 -10.45
N ALA A 185 10.18 -13.93 -10.97
CA ALA A 185 9.34 -14.41 -12.06
C ALA A 185 7.84 -14.47 -11.68
N GLU A 186 7.52 -15.04 -10.51
CA GLU A 186 6.14 -15.11 -9.99
C GLU A 186 5.57 -13.71 -9.71
N MET A 187 6.37 -12.82 -9.09
CA MET A 187 5.98 -11.43 -8.81
C MET A 187 5.62 -10.66 -10.10
N PHE A 188 6.51 -10.69 -11.11
CA PHE A 188 6.26 -10.01 -12.38
C PHE A 188 5.12 -10.66 -13.18
N ALA A 189 4.96 -11.99 -13.12
CA ALA A 189 3.84 -12.66 -13.75
C ALA A 189 2.50 -12.20 -13.16
N PHE A 190 2.41 -12.11 -11.83
CA PHE A 190 1.23 -11.60 -11.14
C PHE A 190 0.94 -10.13 -11.50
N ALA A 191 1.95 -9.26 -11.53
CA ALA A 191 1.78 -7.87 -11.92
C ALA A 191 1.27 -7.71 -13.36
N ARG A 192 1.80 -8.52 -14.31
CA ARG A 192 1.31 -8.55 -15.70
C ARG A 192 -0.14 -9.02 -15.79
N GLU A 193 -0.48 -10.04 -15.02
CA GLU A 193 -1.83 -10.60 -14.96
C GLU A 193 -2.83 -9.59 -14.38
N ALA A 194 -2.47 -8.87 -13.32
CA ALA A 194 -3.26 -7.80 -12.73
C ALA A 194 -3.47 -6.64 -13.73
N LEU A 195 -2.41 -6.23 -14.44
CA LEU A 195 -2.50 -5.22 -15.50
C LEU A 195 -3.46 -5.66 -16.62
N ALA A 196 -3.34 -6.89 -17.10
CA ALA A 196 -4.15 -7.42 -18.20
C ALA A 196 -5.65 -7.52 -17.86
N ARG A 197 -5.99 -7.67 -16.57
CA ARG A 197 -7.38 -7.76 -16.09
C ARG A 197 -7.95 -6.44 -15.57
N SER A 198 -7.12 -5.42 -15.41
CA SER A 198 -7.55 -4.12 -14.91
C SER A 198 -8.52 -3.44 -15.88
N THR A 199 -9.56 -2.83 -15.30
CA THR A 199 -10.37 -1.83 -15.99
C THR A 199 -9.49 -0.66 -16.46
N PRO A 200 -9.78 -0.06 -17.63
CA PRO A 200 -9.07 1.13 -18.09
C PRO A 200 -9.22 2.29 -17.11
N GLY A 201 -8.10 2.86 -16.66
CA GLY A 201 -8.07 3.89 -15.62
C GLY A 201 -8.14 3.33 -14.19
N GLY A 202 -8.06 2.01 -14.01
CA GLY A 202 -7.89 1.37 -12.70
C GLY A 202 -6.48 1.57 -12.13
N LEU A 203 -6.28 1.18 -10.87
CA LEU A 203 -4.99 1.30 -10.20
C LEU A 203 -4.16 0.02 -10.21
N LEU A 204 -4.72 -1.14 -10.53
CA LEU A 204 -3.94 -2.39 -10.59
C LEU A 204 -2.69 -2.35 -11.51
N PRO A 205 -2.64 -1.58 -12.62
CA PRO A 205 -1.41 -1.50 -13.42
C PRO A 205 -0.23 -0.91 -12.63
N THR A 206 -0.45 -0.18 -11.53
CA THR A 206 0.62 0.37 -10.70
C THR A 206 1.45 -0.71 -10.01
N LEU A 207 0.92 -1.93 -9.87
CA LEU A 207 1.67 -3.09 -9.36
C LEU A 207 2.92 -3.38 -10.19
N MET A 208 2.93 -3.01 -11.48
CA MET A 208 4.12 -3.15 -12.31
C MET A 208 5.27 -2.25 -11.82
N ALA A 209 4.94 -1.03 -11.37
CA ALA A 209 5.92 -0.13 -10.77
C ALA A 209 6.42 -0.69 -9.42
N ASP A 210 5.53 -1.26 -8.61
CA ASP A 210 5.93 -1.89 -7.34
C ASP A 210 6.82 -3.12 -7.57
N ALA A 211 6.54 -3.95 -8.58
CA ALA A 211 7.38 -5.09 -8.95
C ALA A 211 8.79 -4.65 -9.39
N HIS A 212 8.90 -3.61 -10.22
CA HIS A 212 10.19 -3.04 -10.61
C HIS A 212 10.91 -2.38 -9.43
N LEU A 213 10.19 -1.68 -8.54
CA LEU A 213 10.78 -1.09 -7.35
C LEU A 213 11.35 -2.17 -6.43
N GLU A 214 10.61 -3.24 -6.17
CA GLU A 214 11.05 -4.36 -5.34
C GLU A 214 12.29 -5.06 -5.92
N TYR A 215 12.34 -5.25 -7.23
CA TYR A 215 13.52 -5.82 -7.86
C TYR A 215 14.71 -4.84 -7.86
N TRP A 216 14.46 -3.56 -8.16
CA TRP A 216 15.46 -2.49 -8.11
C TRP A 216 16.11 -2.37 -6.73
N LEU A 217 15.33 -2.44 -5.64
CA LEU A 217 15.83 -2.41 -4.26
C LEU A 217 16.69 -3.62 -3.88
N ARG A 218 16.58 -4.74 -4.62
CA ARG A 218 17.35 -5.95 -4.36
C ARG A 218 18.68 -5.98 -5.13
N LEU A 219 18.78 -5.24 -6.21
CA LEU A 219 19.96 -5.26 -7.08
C LEU A 219 21.11 -4.42 -6.48
N PRO A 220 22.37 -4.84 -6.69
CA PRO A 220 23.52 -4.00 -6.41
C PRO A 220 23.51 -2.70 -7.21
N SER A 221 24.18 -1.67 -6.69
CA SER A 221 24.39 -0.41 -7.41
C SER A 221 25.06 -0.67 -8.76
N GLY A 222 24.47 -0.13 -9.83
CA GLY A 222 24.87 -0.36 -11.22
C GLY A 222 23.89 -1.29 -11.94
N GLU A 223 23.69 -2.49 -11.39
CA GLU A 223 22.73 -3.48 -11.93
C GLU A 223 21.28 -2.98 -11.78
N ASP A 224 20.99 -2.27 -10.69
CA ASP A 224 19.72 -1.59 -10.45
C ASP A 224 19.38 -0.60 -11.58
N GLN A 225 20.35 0.20 -12.02
CA GLN A 225 20.23 1.16 -13.11
C GLN A 225 20.13 0.48 -14.47
N GLU A 226 20.89 -0.60 -14.70
CA GLU A 226 20.80 -1.40 -15.93
C GLU A 226 19.40 -2.02 -16.07
N HIS A 227 18.88 -2.60 -14.98
CA HIS A 227 17.54 -3.17 -14.94
C HIS A 227 16.47 -2.13 -15.28
N ILE A 228 16.42 -1.03 -14.53
CA ILE A 228 15.32 -0.06 -14.66
C ILE A 228 15.37 0.70 -16.00
N ARG A 229 16.55 0.81 -16.62
CA ARG A 229 16.72 1.43 -17.95
C ARG A 229 16.60 0.43 -19.11
N SER A 230 16.43 -0.86 -18.83
CA SER A 230 16.21 -1.87 -19.86
C SER A 230 14.95 -1.55 -20.69
N ALA A 231 14.95 -1.96 -21.96
CA ALA A 231 13.82 -1.73 -22.85
C ALA A 231 12.53 -2.39 -22.32
N ALA A 232 12.65 -3.56 -21.67
CA ALA A 232 11.53 -4.26 -21.07
C ALA A 232 10.91 -3.47 -19.90
N ALA A 233 11.73 -3.02 -18.93
CA ALA A 233 11.23 -2.26 -17.78
C ALA A 233 10.60 -0.93 -18.21
N ARG A 234 11.22 -0.23 -19.16
CA ARG A 234 10.67 1.00 -19.72
C ARG A 234 9.30 0.77 -20.36
N GLN A 235 9.18 -0.27 -21.19
CA GLN A 235 7.91 -0.62 -21.83
C GLN A 235 6.83 -0.97 -20.79
N ASP A 236 7.16 -1.81 -19.81
CA ASP A 236 6.24 -2.23 -18.75
C ASP A 236 5.69 -1.02 -17.96
N LEU A 237 6.56 -0.08 -17.58
CA LEU A 237 6.17 1.13 -16.85
C LEU A 237 5.32 2.09 -17.69
N VAL A 238 5.64 2.28 -18.97
CA VAL A 238 4.84 3.13 -19.87
C VAL A 238 3.45 2.55 -20.07
N VAL A 239 3.35 1.24 -20.33
CA VAL A 239 2.05 0.56 -20.48
C VAL A 239 1.24 0.67 -19.20
N ALA A 240 1.87 0.44 -18.04
CA ALA A 240 1.22 0.59 -16.74
C ALA A 240 0.65 2.01 -16.53
N ALA A 241 1.42 3.04 -16.84
CA ALA A 241 0.97 4.43 -16.70
C ALA A 241 -0.20 4.75 -17.64
N GLN A 242 -0.15 4.31 -18.90
CA GLN A 242 -1.20 4.51 -19.91
C GLN A 242 -2.52 3.80 -19.57
N HIS A 243 -2.44 2.61 -18.99
CA HIS A 243 -3.62 1.85 -18.55
C HIS A 243 -4.20 2.37 -17.23
N SER A 244 -3.41 3.11 -16.43
CA SER A 244 -3.81 3.64 -15.12
C SER A 244 -3.99 5.16 -15.13
N VAL A 245 -3.16 5.91 -14.40
CA VAL A 245 -3.32 7.35 -14.11
C VAL A 245 -3.26 8.26 -15.34
N LEU A 246 -2.69 7.80 -16.45
CA LEU A 246 -2.68 8.53 -17.73
C LEU A 246 -3.81 8.12 -18.66
N ASN A 247 -4.60 7.12 -18.31
CA ASN A 247 -5.78 6.74 -19.08
C ASN A 247 -6.79 7.90 -19.12
N ALA A 248 -7.43 8.13 -20.26
CA ALA A 248 -8.46 9.17 -20.39
C ALA A 248 -9.68 8.95 -19.45
N GLY A 249 -9.96 7.68 -19.14
CA GLY A 249 -11.01 7.27 -18.22
C GLY A 249 -10.65 7.41 -16.74
N PHE A 250 -9.38 7.67 -16.40
CA PHE A 250 -8.95 7.74 -15.00
C PHE A 250 -9.74 8.79 -14.21
N ARG A 251 -10.15 8.42 -13.01
CA ARG A 251 -10.76 9.32 -12.02
C ARG A 251 -10.03 9.11 -10.69
N PRO A 252 -9.79 10.19 -9.91
CA PRO A 252 -9.25 10.05 -8.56
C PRO A 252 -10.11 9.09 -7.70
N VAL A 253 -9.47 8.06 -7.16
CA VAL A 253 -10.07 7.03 -6.28
C VAL A 253 -9.21 6.89 -5.01
N PHE A 254 -9.70 6.19 -3.99
CA PHE A 254 -8.94 6.02 -2.74
C PHE A 254 -7.51 5.50 -3.00
N GLY A 255 -6.53 6.05 -2.26
CA GLY A 255 -5.13 5.63 -2.35
C GLY A 255 -4.36 6.07 -3.61
N TRP A 256 -5.00 6.67 -4.62
CA TRP A 256 -4.36 7.00 -5.90
C TRP A 256 -3.07 7.84 -5.81
N PRO A 257 -2.90 8.83 -4.89
CA PRO A 257 -1.71 9.68 -4.90
C PRO A 257 -0.42 8.89 -4.67
N ALA A 258 -0.42 7.96 -3.71
CA ALA A 258 0.76 7.15 -3.41
C ALA A 258 1.18 6.29 -4.60
N ARG A 259 0.23 5.70 -5.33
CA ARG A 259 0.47 4.83 -6.48
C ARG A 259 0.92 5.63 -7.71
N ALA A 260 0.36 6.82 -7.91
CA ALA A 260 0.84 7.76 -8.92
C ALA A 260 2.29 8.22 -8.63
N ASN A 261 2.62 8.52 -7.37
CA ASN A 261 4.00 8.84 -6.96
C ASN A 261 4.95 7.65 -7.20
N GLY A 262 4.49 6.42 -6.96
CA GLY A 262 5.14 5.16 -7.36
C GLY A 262 5.53 5.13 -8.84
N LEU A 263 4.53 5.26 -9.72
CA LEU A 263 4.72 5.29 -11.17
C LEU A 263 5.64 6.43 -11.61
N ALA A 264 5.44 7.65 -11.10
CA ALA A 264 6.26 8.81 -11.47
C ALA A 264 7.73 8.59 -11.12
N MET A 265 8.01 8.04 -9.94
CA MET A 265 9.36 7.71 -9.51
C MET A 265 10.01 6.68 -10.43
N MET A 266 9.32 5.57 -10.74
CA MET A 266 9.88 4.51 -11.56
C MET A 266 10.09 4.94 -13.01
N LEU A 267 9.15 5.68 -13.62
CA LEU A 267 9.33 6.27 -14.95
C LEU A 267 10.52 7.23 -14.99
N TYR A 268 10.69 8.06 -13.95
CA TYR A 268 11.84 8.96 -13.83
C TYR A 268 13.16 8.18 -13.77
N LEU A 269 13.26 7.15 -12.93
CA LEU A 269 14.46 6.30 -12.82
C LEU A 269 14.77 5.56 -14.13
N ALA A 270 13.72 5.14 -14.86
CA ALA A 270 13.83 4.49 -16.16
C ALA A 270 14.27 5.44 -17.30
N GLY A 271 14.31 6.75 -17.06
CA GLY A 271 14.62 7.78 -18.05
C GLY A 271 13.46 8.12 -19.00
N GLU A 272 12.24 7.67 -18.68
CA GLU A 272 11.01 7.96 -19.43
C GLU A 272 10.45 9.34 -19.04
N TYR A 273 11.26 10.38 -19.21
CA TYR A 273 11.00 11.72 -18.66
C TYR A 273 9.70 12.35 -19.17
N GLY A 274 9.33 12.16 -20.44
CA GLY A 274 8.07 12.68 -20.99
C GLY A 274 6.83 12.04 -20.36
N TRP A 275 6.87 10.72 -20.14
CA TRP A 275 5.82 10.01 -19.42
C TRP A 275 5.79 10.37 -17.94
N ALA A 276 6.96 10.45 -17.29
CA ALA A 276 7.07 10.89 -15.91
C ALA A 276 6.48 12.29 -15.71
N ALA A 277 6.78 13.24 -16.59
CA ALA A 277 6.23 14.60 -16.57
C ALA A 277 4.69 14.58 -16.64
N SER A 278 4.11 13.74 -17.50
CA SER A 278 2.66 13.57 -17.61
C SER A 278 2.04 13.03 -16.31
N VAL A 279 2.72 12.12 -15.60
CA VAL A 279 2.26 11.63 -14.29
C VAL A 279 2.43 12.71 -13.22
N PHE A 280 3.51 13.49 -13.23
CA PHE A 280 3.68 14.63 -12.32
C PHE A 280 2.59 15.69 -12.49
N ASP A 281 2.13 15.96 -13.73
CA ASP A 281 0.98 16.83 -13.99
C ASP A 281 -0.29 16.31 -13.30
N ARG A 282 -0.50 14.99 -13.30
CA ARG A 282 -1.64 14.37 -12.59
C ARG A 282 -1.52 14.49 -11.08
N ILE A 283 -0.32 14.28 -10.52
CA ILE A 283 -0.08 14.35 -9.07
C ILE A 283 -0.26 15.78 -8.55
N GLY A 284 0.18 16.80 -9.30
CA GLY A 284 0.21 18.17 -8.83
C GLY A 284 1.08 18.31 -7.57
N ASP A 285 0.48 18.76 -6.47
CA ASP A 285 1.15 18.94 -5.17
C ASP A 285 0.86 17.81 -4.17
N HIS A 286 0.20 16.72 -4.60
CA HIS A 286 -0.09 15.54 -3.77
C HIS A 286 1.12 14.60 -3.64
N VAL A 287 2.24 15.13 -3.15
CA VAL A 287 3.43 14.33 -2.83
C VAL A 287 3.20 13.43 -1.61
N THR A 288 3.76 12.22 -1.65
CA THR A 288 3.67 11.24 -0.57
C THR A 288 5.07 10.86 -0.06
N LYS A 289 5.17 10.27 1.14
CA LYS A 289 6.46 9.80 1.69
C LYS A 289 6.99 8.58 0.92
N TYR A 290 6.15 7.57 0.72
CA TYR A 290 6.40 6.49 -0.23
C TYR A 290 6.09 6.99 -1.65
N PRO A 291 6.93 6.70 -2.66
CA PRO A 291 8.16 5.91 -2.62
C PRO A 291 9.43 6.75 -2.40
N TRP A 292 9.33 8.09 -2.39
CA TRP A 292 10.46 9.01 -2.44
C TRP A 292 11.49 8.90 -1.30
N HIS A 293 11.17 8.21 -0.21
CA HIS A 293 12.14 7.89 0.83
C HIS A 293 13.20 6.86 0.39
N TYR A 294 13.01 6.11 -0.70
CA TYR A 294 13.96 5.09 -1.17
C TYR A 294 15.16 5.64 -1.95
N ILE A 295 15.05 6.78 -2.63
CA ILE A 295 16.09 7.23 -3.57
C ILE A 295 17.33 7.81 -2.87
N SER A 296 17.22 8.36 -1.65
CA SER A 296 18.38 8.75 -0.83
C SER A 296 18.01 9.08 0.63
N THR A 297 19.00 9.44 1.45
CA THR A 297 18.79 10.04 2.79
C THR A 297 18.42 11.52 2.65
N GLY A 298 17.36 11.99 3.34
CA GLY A 298 16.84 13.38 3.22
C GLY A 298 15.34 13.52 2.90
N ASP A 299 14.89 14.76 2.66
CA ASP A 299 13.47 15.15 2.50
C ASP A 299 12.82 14.60 1.22
N PRO A 300 11.82 13.70 1.34
CA PRO A 300 11.12 13.11 0.20
C PRO A 300 10.44 14.15 -0.71
N ALA A 301 9.92 15.26 -0.17
CA ALA A 301 9.25 16.28 -0.97
C ALA A 301 10.22 17.04 -1.87
N ARG A 302 11.45 17.27 -1.40
CA ARG A 302 12.51 17.88 -2.22
C ARG A 302 12.93 16.97 -3.38
N ARG A 303 12.96 15.65 -3.16
CA ARG A 303 13.26 14.68 -4.23
C ARG A 303 12.18 14.66 -5.29
N PHE A 304 10.92 14.63 -4.87
CA PHE A 304 9.78 14.75 -5.78
C PHE A 304 9.93 16.00 -6.66
N VAL A 305 10.25 17.15 -6.07
CA VAL A 305 10.46 18.40 -6.82
C VAL A 305 11.66 18.32 -7.77
N GLY A 306 12.77 17.71 -7.35
CA GLY A 306 13.95 17.50 -8.20
C GLY A 306 13.62 16.64 -9.43
N ALA A 307 13.11 15.43 -9.19
CA ALA A 307 12.68 14.50 -10.24
C ALA A 307 11.64 15.13 -11.18
N ARG A 308 10.69 15.89 -10.63
CA ARG A 308 9.70 16.64 -11.42
C ARG A 308 10.37 17.66 -12.34
N LYS A 309 11.33 18.44 -11.84
CA LYS A 309 12.05 19.42 -12.68
C LYS A 309 12.83 18.75 -13.79
N ASP A 310 13.54 17.67 -13.49
CA ASP A 310 14.32 16.91 -14.45
C ASP A 310 13.43 16.29 -15.52
N ALA A 311 12.28 15.71 -15.13
CA ALA A 311 11.30 15.17 -16.06
C ALA A 311 10.81 16.21 -17.09
N TYR A 312 10.51 17.44 -16.69
CA TYR A 312 10.13 18.48 -17.65
C TYR A 312 11.29 19.08 -18.45
N ALA A 313 12.52 19.01 -17.92
CA ALA A 313 13.72 19.51 -18.61
C ALA A 313 14.18 18.55 -19.71
N PHE A 314 14.13 17.25 -19.45
CA PHE A 314 14.63 16.20 -20.35
C PHE A 314 13.52 15.44 -21.10
N GLY A 315 12.25 15.66 -20.77
CA GLY A 315 11.10 15.01 -21.41
C GLY A 315 10.54 15.75 -22.64
N ARG A 316 11.21 16.80 -23.11
CA ARG A 316 10.84 17.55 -24.33
C ARG A 316 11.56 17.03 -25.55
#